data_AF-I9C016-F1
#
_entry.id   AF-I9C016-F1
#
_cell.length_a   1.000
_cell.length_b   1.000
_cell.length_c   1.000
_cell.angle_alpha   90.00
_cell.angle_beta   90.00
_cell.angle_gamma   90.00
#
_symmetry.space_group_name_H-M   'P 1'
#
loop_
_entity.id
_entity.type
_entity.pdbx_description
1 polymer ?
#
loop_
_entity_poly.entity_id
_entity_poly.type
_entity_poly.pdbx_seq_one_letter_code
_entity_poly.pdbx_strand_id
1 'polypeptide(L)'
;MGERRVGRLMKINGIKPVRTRKHKVTTDSHHRMGVAANWLDGDFAADAPNRKWAGDITYIWTSQGWLYLAVILDLHSRRVVGWAVSDRMKKDLTIRALDMAVRLRQPPEGCLFHSDRGSQYCSYDYQKKLQGYGLRPSMSGKGNCYDNASVETF
;
A
#
# COMPACT_ATOMS: atom_id res chain seq x y z
N MET A 1 17.97 -4.83 10.44
CA MET A 1 18.54 -3.47 10.22
C MET A 1 17.61 -2.69 9.30
N GLY A 2 16.63 -1.91 9.80
CA GLY A 2 15.65 -1.23 8.93
C GLY A 2 14.89 -0.03 9.52
N GLU A 3 14.52 -0.02 10.80
CA GLU A 3 13.75 1.08 11.43
C GLU A 3 14.46 2.43 11.45
N ARG A 4 15.79 2.45 11.51
CA ARG A 4 16.55 3.70 11.73
C ARG A 4 16.59 4.63 10.51
N ARG A 5 16.24 4.16 9.31
CA ARG A 5 16.37 4.96 8.07
C ARG A 5 15.15 5.80 7.77
N VAL A 6 13.96 5.25 7.98
CA VAL A 6 12.68 5.98 7.83
C VAL A 6 12.58 7.05 8.91
N GLY A 7 12.80 6.70 10.18
CA GLY A 7 12.87 7.68 11.27
C GLY A 7 13.91 8.78 11.04
N ARG A 8 15.06 8.45 10.44
CA ARG A 8 16.08 9.45 10.05
C ARG A 8 15.61 10.36 8.93
N LEU A 9 14.99 9.83 7.88
CA LEU A 9 14.45 10.63 6.78
C LEU A 9 13.29 11.52 7.23
N MET A 10 12.40 10.99 8.08
CA MET A 10 11.33 11.75 8.73
C MET A 10 11.91 12.88 9.58
N LYS A 11 12.96 12.61 10.36
CA LYS A 11 13.65 13.62 11.17
C LYS A 11 14.36 14.69 10.31
N ILE A 12 15.01 14.29 9.22
CA ILE A 12 15.67 15.22 8.28
C ILE A 12 14.66 16.14 7.59
N ASN A 13 13.47 15.62 7.26
CA ASN A 13 12.43 16.37 6.56
C ASN A 13 11.39 17.00 7.51
N GLY A 14 11.61 16.95 8.84
CA GLY A 14 10.68 17.50 9.83
C GLY A 14 9.31 16.82 9.89
N ILE A 15 9.15 15.64 9.27
CA ILE A 15 7.90 14.88 9.22
C ILE A 15 7.72 14.16 10.56
N LYS A 16 6.67 14.51 11.29
CA LYS A 16 6.32 13.84 12.55
C LYS A 16 5.06 12.99 12.31
N PRO A 17 5.06 11.70 12.65
CA PRO A 17 3.82 10.93 12.64
C PRO A 17 2.95 11.46 13.77
N VAL A 18 1.90 12.22 13.42
CA VAL A 18 0.91 12.68 14.39
C VAL A 18 -0.16 11.60 14.48
N ARG A 19 -0.12 10.79 15.54
CA ARG A 19 -1.14 9.78 15.80
C ARG A 19 -2.40 10.46 16.37
N THR A 20 -3.22 11.05 15.50
CA THR A 20 -4.52 11.58 15.91
C THR A 20 -5.52 10.44 16.10
N ARG A 21 -6.16 10.36 17.28
CA ARG A 21 -7.18 9.36 17.65
C ARG A 21 -8.45 9.33 16.79
N LYS A 22 -8.54 10.14 15.73
CA LYS A 22 -9.69 10.12 14.80
C LYS A 22 -9.39 9.12 13.69
N HIS A 23 -9.90 7.90 13.84
CA HIS A 23 -9.90 6.90 12.78
C HIS A 23 -10.79 7.40 11.62
N LYS A 24 -10.18 8.04 10.62
CA LYS A 24 -10.87 8.34 9.37
C LYS A 24 -10.95 7.04 8.59
N VAL A 25 -12.16 6.57 8.29
CA VAL A 25 -12.37 5.39 7.45
C VAL A 25 -11.79 5.70 6.06
N THR A 26 -10.67 5.05 5.73
CA THR A 26 -9.96 5.18 4.46
C THR A 26 -10.48 4.18 3.42
N THR A 27 -11.00 3.05 3.90
CA THR A 27 -11.45 1.93 3.09
C THR A 27 -12.98 1.91 3.00
N ASP A 28 -13.50 2.18 1.81
CA ASP A 28 -14.86 1.78 1.46
C ASP A 28 -14.81 0.34 0.94
N SER A 29 -15.24 -0.62 1.77
CA SER A 29 -15.44 -2.04 1.41
C SER A 29 -16.88 -2.37 1.02
N HIS A 30 -17.76 -1.37 0.90
CA HIS A 30 -19.17 -1.52 0.53
C HIS A 30 -19.41 -1.11 -0.93
N HIS A 31 -18.57 -1.62 -1.83
CA HIS A 31 -18.74 -1.47 -3.27
C HIS A 31 -19.02 -2.81 -3.95
N ARG A 32 -19.61 -2.78 -5.16
CA ARG A 32 -19.99 -3.98 -5.95
C ARG A 32 -18.87 -4.50 -6.87
N MET A 33 -17.62 -4.14 -6.62
CA MET A 33 -16.49 -4.47 -7.52
C MET A 33 -15.88 -5.82 -7.13
N GLY A 34 -15.23 -6.48 -8.10
CA GLY A 34 -14.62 -7.79 -7.91
C GLY A 34 -13.52 -7.75 -6.83
N VAL A 35 -13.53 -8.76 -5.97
CA VAL A 35 -12.56 -8.92 -4.88
C VAL A 35 -11.63 -10.08 -5.25
N ALA A 36 -10.32 -9.84 -5.20
CA ALA A 36 -9.33 -10.89 -5.42
C ALA A 36 -9.31 -11.88 -4.23
N ALA A 37 -8.95 -13.15 -4.49
CA ALA A 37 -8.76 -14.12 -3.43
C ALA A 37 -7.66 -13.67 -2.45
N ASN A 38 -7.80 -14.01 -1.16
CA ASN A 38 -6.73 -13.79 -0.19
C ASN A 38 -5.68 -14.89 -0.35
N TRP A 39 -4.63 -14.60 -1.13
CA TRP A 39 -3.50 -15.51 -1.30
C TRP A 39 -2.46 -15.39 -0.20
N LEU A 40 -2.55 -14.33 0.60
CA LEU A 40 -1.58 -14.03 1.63
C LEU A 40 -1.96 -14.73 2.94
N ASP A 41 -3.25 -14.80 3.28
CA ASP A 41 -3.82 -15.59 4.38
C ASP A 41 -3.01 -15.50 5.69
N GLY A 42 -2.54 -14.30 6.03
CA GLY A 42 -1.70 -14.06 7.21
C GLY A 42 -0.20 -14.37 7.05
N ASP A 43 0.27 -14.93 5.94
CA ASP A 43 1.69 -15.15 5.63
C ASP A 43 2.34 -13.95 4.90
N PHE A 44 2.83 -13.02 5.71
CA PHE A 44 3.59 -11.84 5.26
C PHE A 44 5.07 -12.12 5.01
N ALA A 45 5.55 -13.34 5.27
CA ALA A 45 6.94 -13.67 5.00
C ALA A 45 7.16 -13.79 3.49
N ALA A 46 8.27 -13.25 3.01
CA ALA A 46 8.69 -13.41 1.63
C ALA A 46 10.14 -13.87 1.63
N ASP A 47 10.45 -14.94 0.90
CA ASP A 47 11.78 -15.56 0.91
C ASP A 47 12.83 -14.72 0.16
N ALA A 48 12.39 -13.78 -0.69
CA ALA A 48 13.27 -12.90 -1.43
C ALA A 48 12.61 -11.54 -1.73
N PRO A 49 13.39 -10.49 -2.04
CA PRO A 49 12.86 -9.23 -2.53
C PRO A 49 12.00 -9.43 -3.79
N ASN A 50 11.01 -8.56 -3.96
CA ASN A 50 10.07 -8.50 -5.09
C ASN A 50 9.27 -9.79 -5.29
N ARG A 51 9.01 -10.56 -4.22
CA ARG A 51 8.11 -11.73 -4.23
C ARG A 51 6.71 -11.41 -3.73
N LYS A 52 6.63 -10.62 -2.66
CA LYS A 52 5.37 -10.13 -2.11
C LYS A 52 5.50 -8.65 -1.81
N TRP A 53 4.60 -7.85 -2.38
CA TRP A 53 4.43 -6.44 -2.09
C TRP A 53 3.10 -6.22 -1.38
N ALA A 54 3.04 -5.18 -0.56
CA ALA A 54 1.82 -4.75 0.10
C ALA A 54 1.57 -3.25 -0.11
N GLY A 55 0.34 -2.87 -0.41
CA GLY A 55 -0.07 -1.49 -0.62
C GLY A 55 -1.01 -1.00 0.48
N ASP A 56 -0.78 0.23 0.96
CA ASP A 56 -1.64 0.89 1.94
C ASP A 56 -1.84 2.38 1.61
N ILE A 57 -2.96 2.94 2.07
CA ILE A 57 -3.25 4.38 2.00
C ILE A 57 -3.38 4.91 3.42
N THR A 58 -2.45 5.78 3.78
CA THR A 58 -2.49 6.53 5.03
C THR A 58 -2.70 8.03 4.77
N TYR A 59 -2.81 8.82 5.83
CA TYR A 59 -2.98 10.27 5.74
C TYR A 59 -1.97 11.00 6.63
N ILE A 60 -1.49 12.13 6.14
CA ILE A 60 -0.53 12.99 6.83
C ILE A 60 -1.15 14.36 7.06
N TRP A 61 -1.00 14.88 8.28
CA TRP A 61 -1.40 16.25 8.61
C TRP A 61 -0.29 17.22 8.20
N THR A 62 -0.66 18.29 7.51
CA THR A 62 0.25 19.38 7.12
C THR A 62 -0.32 20.73 7.56
N SER A 63 0.49 21.79 7.49
CA SER A 63 0.01 23.16 7.75
C SER A 63 -1.06 23.63 6.76
N GLN A 64 -1.18 22.97 5.60
CA GLN A 64 -2.14 23.28 4.54
C GLN A 64 -3.35 22.33 4.53
N GLY A 65 -3.44 21.41 5.50
CA GLY A 65 -4.52 20.44 5.64
C GLY A 65 -4.07 18.97 5.53
N TRP A 66 -5.04 18.07 5.36
CA TRP A 66 -4.79 16.62 5.21
C TRP A 66 -4.31 16.30 3.80
N LEU A 67 -3.26 15.47 3.71
CA LEU A 67 -2.88 14.80 2.47
C LEU A 67 -3.03 13.29 2.63
N TYR A 68 -3.37 12.61 1.54
CA TYR A 68 -3.36 11.17 1.44
C TYR A 68 -2.04 10.70 0.84
N LEU A 69 -1.46 9.68 1.46
CA LEU A 69 -0.20 9.05 1.07
C LEU A 69 -0.49 7.58 0.75
N ALA A 70 -0.28 7.17 -0.51
CA ALA A 70 -0.22 5.76 -0.87
C ALA A 70 1.22 5.27 -0.80
N VAL A 71 1.45 4.10 -0.21
CA VAL A 71 2.75 3.45 -0.11
C VAL A 71 2.66 2.00 -0.59
N ILE A 72 3.74 1.52 -1.22
CA ILE A 72 3.93 0.12 -1.58
C ILE A 72 5.23 -0.35 -0.96
N LEU A 73 5.15 -1.45 -0.23
CA LEU A 73 6.27 -2.02 0.49
C LEU A 73 6.61 -3.41 0.00
N ASP A 74 7.91 -3.64 -0.09
CA ASP A 74 8.47 -4.96 -0.28
C ASP A 74 8.45 -5.71 1.06
N LEU A 75 7.70 -6.81 1.15
CA LEU A 75 7.49 -7.49 2.43
C LEU A 75 8.75 -8.19 2.95
N HIS A 76 9.66 -8.63 2.07
CA HIS A 76 10.94 -9.22 2.46
C HIS A 76 11.87 -8.17 3.10
N SER A 77 12.10 -7.04 2.42
CA SER A 77 13.07 -6.02 2.86
C SER A 77 12.49 -4.93 3.74
N ARG A 78 11.15 -4.85 3.84
CA ARG A 78 10.39 -3.78 4.51
C ARG A 78 10.68 -2.38 3.96
N ARG A 79 11.15 -2.28 2.71
CA ARG A 79 11.45 -1.02 2.05
C ARG A 79 10.23 -0.48 1.32
N VAL A 80 10.02 0.84 1.40
CA VAL A 80 9.06 1.53 0.53
C VAL A 80 9.65 1.52 -0.88
N VAL A 81 8.96 0.85 -1.79
CA VAL A 81 9.39 0.69 -3.19
C VAL A 81 8.61 1.58 -4.14
N GLY A 82 7.43 2.07 -3.73
CA GLY A 82 6.69 3.10 -4.44
C GLY A 82 5.84 3.91 -3.48
N TRP A 83 5.58 5.17 -3.83
CA TRP A 83 4.72 6.04 -3.05
C TRP A 83 4.16 7.17 -3.91
N ALA A 84 3.06 7.79 -3.46
CA ALA A 84 2.50 8.99 -4.06
C ALA A 84 1.68 9.77 -3.02
N VAL A 85 1.56 11.08 -3.20
CA VAL A 85 0.77 11.98 -2.33
C VAL A 85 -0.29 12.73 -3.14
N SER A 86 -1.42 13.05 -2.52
CA SER A 86 -2.52 13.82 -3.10
C SER A 86 -3.38 14.46 -2.01
N ASP A 87 -4.01 15.60 -2.30
CA ASP A 87 -5.07 16.18 -1.46
C ASP A 87 -6.38 15.38 -1.54
N ARG A 88 -6.52 14.49 -2.54
CA ARG A 88 -7.69 13.63 -2.75
C ARG A 88 -7.35 12.15 -2.79
N MET A 89 -8.16 11.35 -2.11
CA MET A 89 -8.10 9.88 -2.12
C MET A 89 -8.81 9.30 -3.37
N LYS A 90 -8.16 9.39 -4.52
CA LYS A 90 -8.62 8.81 -5.80
C LYS A 90 -7.77 7.59 -6.18
N LYS A 91 -8.29 6.72 -7.06
CA LYS A 91 -7.54 5.59 -7.63
C LYS A 91 -6.21 6.00 -8.29
N ASP A 92 -6.12 7.21 -8.85
CA ASP A 92 -4.89 7.75 -9.43
C ASP A 92 -3.74 7.87 -8.42
N LEU A 93 -4.06 8.00 -7.13
CA LEU A 93 -3.05 8.00 -6.07
C LEU A 93 -2.33 6.65 -5.98
N THR A 94 -3.08 5.55 -5.90
CA THR A 94 -2.51 4.20 -5.79
C THR A 94 -1.86 3.77 -7.11
N ILE A 95 -2.43 4.15 -8.25
CA ILE A 95 -1.84 3.90 -9.57
C ILE A 95 -0.46 4.55 -9.71
N ARG A 96 -0.29 5.81 -9.28
CA ARG A 96 1.03 6.48 -9.34
C ARG A 96 2.07 5.80 -8.45
N ALA A 97 1.68 5.36 -7.26
CA ALA A 97 2.57 4.60 -6.38
C ALA A 97 2.98 3.26 -7.01
N LEU A 98 2.03 2.54 -7.64
CA LEU A 98 2.29 1.28 -8.34
C LEU A 98 3.23 1.46 -9.53
N ASP A 99 2.96 2.45 -10.38
CA ASP A 99 3.79 2.75 -11.54
C ASP A 99 5.23 3.10 -11.13
N MET A 100 5.39 3.82 -10.03
CA MET A 100 6.71 4.11 -9.46
C MET A 100 7.40 2.82 -9.00
N ALA A 101 6.71 1.97 -8.23
CA ALA A 101 7.27 0.72 -7.72
C ALA A 101 7.74 -0.20 -8.84
N VAL A 102 6.91 -0.41 -9.86
CA VAL A 102 7.25 -1.27 -11.00
C VAL A 102 8.44 -0.73 -11.78
N ARG A 103 8.47 0.59 -12.06
CA ARG A 103 9.60 1.21 -12.77
C ARG A 103 10.92 1.06 -12.02
N LEU A 104 10.90 1.23 -10.70
CA LEU A 104 12.11 1.19 -9.87
C LEU A 104 12.60 -0.23 -9.57
N ARG A 105 11.71 -1.21 -9.53
CA ARG A 105 12.03 -2.55 -9.03
C ARG A 105 11.98 -3.64 -10.09
N GLN A 106 11.25 -3.43 -11.18
CA GLN A 106 11.03 -4.40 -12.27
C GLN A 106 10.78 -5.81 -11.69
N PRO A 107 9.69 -5.98 -10.93
CA PRO A 107 9.44 -7.23 -10.22
C PRO A 107 9.28 -8.39 -11.22
N PRO A 108 9.66 -9.61 -10.83
CA PRO A 108 9.39 -10.78 -11.66
C PRO A 108 7.88 -11.01 -11.81
N GLU A 109 7.50 -11.65 -12.90
CA GLU A 109 6.14 -12.11 -13.11
C GLU A 109 5.68 -13.01 -11.95
N GLY A 110 4.42 -12.86 -11.54
CA GLY A 110 3.83 -13.59 -10.43
C GLY A 110 4.14 -12.98 -9.05
N CYS A 111 4.86 -11.87 -8.96
CA CYS A 111 5.00 -11.13 -7.70
C CYS A 111 3.61 -10.81 -7.12
N LEU A 112 3.39 -11.22 -5.88
CA LEU A 112 2.12 -11.03 -5.20
C LEU A 112 1.97 -9.57 -4.80
N PHE A 113 0.83 -8.97 -5.10
CA PHE A 113 0.47 -7.63 -4.61
C PHE A 113 -0.73 -7.74 -3.68
N HIS A 114 -0.51 -7.46 -2.40
CA HIS A 114 -1.54 -7.50 -1.38
C HIS A 114 -2.06 -6.10 -1.03
N SER A 115 -3.37 -5.96 -0.88
CA SER A 115 -3.99 -4.74 -0.38
C SER A 115 -5.27 -5.03 0.38
N ASP A 116 -5.81 -4.02 1.06
CA ASP A 116 -7.18 -4.08 1.54
C ASP A 116 -8.20 -4.04 0.38
N ARG A 117 -9.49 -4.14 0.72
CA ARG A 117 -10.62 -4.10 -0.23
C ARG A 117 -11.11 -2.68 -0.55
N GLY A 118 -10.28 -1.67 -0.39
CA GLY A 118 -10.64 -0.29 -0.71
C GLY A 118 -11.01 -0.15 -2.18
N SER A 119 -12.00 0.72 -2.45
CA SER A 119 -12.49 0.96 -3.80
C SER A 119 -11.39 1.38 -4.80
N GLN A 120 -10.29 1.97 -4.33
CA GLN A 120 -9.12 2.32 -5.12
C GLN A 120 -8.40 1.07 -5.65
N TYR A 121 -8.16 0.07 -4.79
CA TYR A 121 -7.49 -1.18 -5.14
C TYR A 121 -8.41 -2.14 -5.90
N CYS A 122 -9.70 -2.15 -5.58
CA CYS A 122 -10.71 -2.94 -6.30
C CYS A 122 -11.11 -2.35 -7.66
N SER A 123 -10.65 -1.14 -8.01
CA SER A 123 -11.01 -0.50 -9.27
C SER A 123 -10.50 -1.28 -10.48
N TYR A 124 -11.29 -1.31 -11.55
CA TYR A 124 -10.94 -1.99 -12.80
C TYR A 124 -9.57 -1.54 -13.33
N ASP A 125 -9.29 -0.24 -13.31
CA ASP A 125 -8.02 0.31 -13.81
C ASP A 125 -6.82 -0.19 -13.00
N TYR A 126 -6.98 -0.34 -11.68
CA TYR A 126 -5.92 -0.84 -10.81
C TYR A 126 -5.65 -2.33 -11.09
N GLN A 127 -6.71 -3.14 -11.15
CA GLN A 127 -6.60 -4.56 -11.46
C GLN A 127 -6.01 -4.81 -12.85
N LYS A 128 -6.42 -4.02 -13.85
CA LYS A 128 -5.86 -4.06 -15.21
C LYS A 128 -4.37 -3.72 -15.21
N LYS A 129 -3.93 -2.74 -14.41
CA LYS A 129 -2.51 -2.40 -14.26
C LYS A 129 -1.71 -3.50 -13.59
N LEU A 130 -2.21 -4.11 -12.52
CA LEU A 130 -1.55 -5.26 -11.89
C LEU A 130 -1.32 -6.39 -12.90
N GLN A 131 -2.36 -6.75 -13.65
CA GLN A 131 -2.26 -7.76 -14.70
C GLN A 131 -1.27 -7.36 -15.80
N GLY A 132 -1.32 -6.11 -16.26
CA GLY A 132 -0.38 -5.60 -17.28
C GLY A 132 1.08 -5.59 -16.84
N TYR A 133 1.35 -5.56 -15.54
CA TYR A 133 2.68 -5.69 -14.95
C TYR A 133 3.04 -7.12 -14.52
N GLY A 134 2.18 -8.11 -14.79
CA GLY A 134 2.40 -9.49 -14.39
C GLY A 134 2.32 -9.73 -12.87
N LEU A 135 1.69 -8.82 -12.13
CA LEU A 135 1.51 -8.92 -10.69
C LEU A 135 0.24 -9.73 -10.36
N ARG A 136 0.31 -10.56 -9.33
CA ARG A 136 -0.83 -11.35 -8.87
C ARG A 136 -1.56 -10.63 -7.73
N PRO A 137 -2.81 -10.15 -7.93
CA PRO A 137 -3.55 -9.47 -6.89
C PRO A 137 -3.94 -10.44 -5.76
N SER A 138 -3.81 -9.98 -4.52
CA SER A 138 -4.34 -10.58 -3.31
C SER A 138 -5.05 -9.49 -2.51
N MET A 139 -6.21 -9.80 -1.95
CA MET A 139 -6.93 -8.84 -1.09
C MET A 139 -7.31 -9.47 0.24
N SER A 140 -7.26 -8.66 1.30
CA SER A 140 -7.59 -9.11 2.65
C SER A 140 -9.02 -9.62 2.78
N GLY A 141 -9.34 -10.31 3.89
CA GLY A 141 -10.70 -10.71 4.25
C GLY A 141 -11.63 -9.51 4.56
N LYS A 142 -12.95 -9.66 4.37
CA LYS A 142 -13.91 -8.61 4.76
C LYS A 142 -13.84 -8.40 6.28
N GLY A 143 -13.47 -7.21 6.72
CA GLY A 143 -13.39 -6.87 8.15
C GLY A 143 -12.17 -7.41 8.89
N ASN A 144 -11.15 -7.93 8.18
CA ASN A 144 -9.93 -8.43 8.80
C ASN A 144 -8.79 -7.39 8.69
N CYS A 145 -8.82 -6.37 9.55
CA CYS A 145 -7.78 -5.33 9.63
C CYS A 145 -6.40 -5.89 10.00
N TYR A 146 -6.35 -7.05 10.65
CA TYR A 146 -5.09 -7.74 10.99
C TYR A 146 -4.27 -8.13 9.76
N ASP A 147 -4.91 -8.35 8.61
CA ASP A 147 -4.24 -8.76 7.36
C ASP A 147 -3.53 -7.56 6.67
N ASN A 148 -3.86 -6.32 7.05
CA ASN A 148 -3.13 -5.12 6.62
C ASN A 148 -2.24 -4.55 7.72
N ALA A 149 -2.30 -5.06 8.96
CA ALA A 149 -1.55 -4.56 10.10
C ALA A 149 -0.02 -4.62 9.92
N SER A 150 0.45 -5.59 9.13
CA SER A 150 1.84 -5.69 8.66
C SER A 150 2.27 -4.47 7.84
N VAL A 151 1.30 -3.77 7.25
CA VAL A 151 1.46 -2.55 6.47
C VAL A 151 1.19 -1.30 7.34
N GLU A 152 0.64 -1.44 8.55
CA GLU A 152 0.34 -0.31 9.45
C GLU A 152 1.49 0.02 10.43
N THR A 153 2.49 -0.85 10.56
CA THR A 153 3.66 -0.66 11.48
C THR A 153 4.94 -0.26 10.73
N PHE A 154 4.90 0.78 9.89
CA PHE A 154 6.11 1.34 9.24
C PHE A 154 6.71 2.54 9.98
#